data_AF-A0AAV1Z7M2-F1
#
_entry.id   AF-A0AAV1Z7M2-F1
#
_cell.length_a   1.000
_cell.length_b   1.000
_cell.length_c   1.000
_cell.angle_alpha   90.00
_cell.angle_beta   90.00
_cell.angle_gamma   90.00
#
_symmetry.space_group_name_H-M   'P 1'
#
loop_
_entity.id
_entity.type
_entity.pdbx_description
1 polymer ?
#
loop_
_entity_poly.entity_id
_entity_poly.type
_entity_poly.pdbx_seq_one_letter_code
_entity_poly.pdbx_strand_id
1 'polypeptide(L)'
;MAYFPKLFSKLSNDSQHFVTSTLKQRFFNPHLNLSTKTTTAEAFSKYEGVVGLEVHAQINSKSKLFSNSPAEFGAPTNTKVSFFDAAFPGTLPVLNKSCVEAGILTALACNCTVNKMSTFDRKHYFYPDLPAGYQITQQFKPLASNGHIKFFVPECTAFIKQIQLEQDSGRSFHVKGAKSLVDLNRAGIGLMEIVFEPDLKNGSEAAALVKELICILKRIGTCTCQMEEGTLRVDANISVNKIGDPLGVRTEVKNINSLRYIVRAIDYEIERQIQIIENGGCVVNETRAYDYASK
;
A
#
# COMPACT_ATOMS: atom_id res chain seq x y z
N MET A 1 -19.80 16.27 -12.42
CA MET A 1 -19.13 16.59 -13.69
C MET A 1 -18.40 17.91 -13.48
N ALA A 2 -17.09 17.90 -13.25
CA ALA A 2 -16.30 19.11 -13.03
C ALA A 2 -15.16 19.12 -14.05
N TYR A 3 -15.08 20.20 -14.84
CA TYR A 3 -14.20 20.36 -15.99
C TYR A 3 -13.22 21.50 -15.66
N PHE A 4 -11.92 21.24 -15.65
CA PHE A 4 -10.89 22.26 -15.44
C PHE A 4 -9.75 22.07 -16.47
N PRO A 5 -9.50 23.04 -17.38
CA PRO A 5 -8.34 23.02 -18.24
C PRO A 5 -7.24 23.98 -17.77
N LYS A 6 -5.99 23.63 -18.15
CA LYS A 6 -4.74 24.42 -18.18
C LYS A 6 -3.94 24.54 -16.87
N LEU A 7 -2.91 23.70 -16.75
CA LEU A 7 -1.60 24.09 -16.22
C LEU A 7 -0.52 23.14 -16.77
N PHE A 8 0.02 23.48 -17.94
CA PHE A 8 1.26 22.92 -18.49
C PHE A 8 2.12 24.09 -18.96
N SER A 9 3.23 24.34 -18.30
CA SER A 9 4.50 24.85 -18.86
C SER A 9 5.45 25.25 -17.75
N LYS A 10 6.75 25.03 -18.01
CA LYS A 10 7.93 25.24 -17.15
C LYS A 10 8.19 24.12 -16.15
N LEU A 11 9.08 23.22 -16.54
CA LEU A 11 10.38 22.98 -15.89
C LEU A 11 11.15 21.99 -16.79
N SER A 12 11.83 22.52 -17.80
CA SER A 12 12.89 21.82 -18.52
C SER A 12 14.17 22.59 -18.30
N ASN A 13 15.28 21.86 -18.19
CA ASN A 13 16.66 22.30 -18.09
C ASN A 13 17.10 22.67 -16.67
N ASP A 14 17.76 21.75 -16.00
CA ASP A 14 19.22 21.85 -15.79
C ASP A 14 19.68 20.78 -14.80
N SER A 15 20.55 19.87 -15.26
CA SER A 15 21.74 19.36 -14.54
C SER A 15 22.16 17.98 -15.06
N GLN A 16 22.98 17.99 -16.13
CA GLN A 16 23.90 16.89 -16.45
C GLN A 16 25.33 17.32 -16.08
N HIS A 17 26.11 16.33 -15.62
CA HIS A 17 27.57 16.31 -15.40
C HIS A 17 28.13 16.98 -14.12
N PHE A 18 28.71 16.17 -13.22
CA PHE A 18 30.17 16.12 -13.01
C PHE A 18 30.63 15.00 -12.03
N VAL A 19 31.55 14.16 -12.54
CA VAL A 19 32.75 13.57 -11.92
C VAL A 19 32.73 12.26 -11.09
N THR A 20 33.68 11.44 -11.53
CA THR A 20 34.15 10.09 -11.24
C THR A 20 35.11 9.96 -10.04
N SER A 21 35.22 8.71 -9.56
CA SER A 21 36.41 8.04 -8.94
C SER A 21 37.00 8.67 -7.67
N THR A 22 37.19 7.97 -6.56
CA THR A 22 38.14 6.86 -6.35
C THR A 22 38.04 6.46 -4.87
N LEU A 23 38.12 5.18 -4.51
CA LEU A 23 38.87 4.69 -3.32
C LEU A 23 38.90 3.16 -3.32
N LYS A 24 40.13 2.64 -3.42
CA LYS A 24 40.51 1.23 -3.41
C LYS A 24 40.60 0.69 -1.98
N GLN A 25 40.31 -0.61 -1.88
CA GLN A 25 40.94 -1.64 -1.03
C GLN A 25 40.79 -1.50 0.49
N ARG A 26 40.23 -2.54 1.12
CA ARG A 26 40.77 -3.15 2.33
C ARG A 26 40.24 -4.59 2.56
N PHE A 27 41.20 -5.51 2.64
CA PHE A 27 41.25 -6.82 3.31
C PHE A 27 40.38 -8.01 2.85
N PHE A 28 41.10 -8.98 2.26
CA PHE A 28 40.81 -10.40 2.15
C PHE A 28 40.81 -11.09 3.53
N ASN A 29 39.91 -12.06 3.73
CA ASN A 29 40.19 -13.24 4.56
C ASN A 29 39.24 -14.39 4.14
N PRO A 30 39.72 -15.45 3.47
CA PRO A 30 38.88 -16.55 3.02
C PRO A 30 39.20 -17.80 3.83
N HIS A 31 38.45 -18.13 4.88
CA HIS A 31 38.32 -19.51 5.38
C HIS A 31 37.17 -19.60 6.38
N LEU A 32 36.02 -20.08 5.90
CA LEU A 32 35.01 -20.74 6.74
C LEU A 32 34.30 -21.76 5.86
N ASN A 33 34.80 -23.00 5.92
CA ASN A 33 34.08 -24.17 5.44
C ASN A 33 32.89 -24.41 6.37
N LEU A 34 31.67 -24.23 5.86
CA LEU A 34 30.49 -24.87 6.44
C LEU A 34 29.95 -25.89 5.44
N SER A 35 30.15 -27.16 5.83
CA SER A 35 29.54 -28.34 5.26
C SER A 35 28.06 -28.42 5.64
N THR A 36 27.26 -28.96 4.71
CA THR A 36 25.90 -29.54 4.86
C THR A 36 24.70 -28.60 5.06
N LYS A 37 24.02 -28.28 3.94
CA LYS A 37 22.54 -28.14 3.80
C LYS A 37 22.18 -27.94 2.32
N THR A 38 22.45 -28.94 1.48
CA THR A 38 22.31 -28.81 0.01
C THR A 38 20.87 -29.00 -0.49
N THR A 39 19.95 -29.55 0.30
CA THR A 39 18.60 -29.90 -0.20
C THR A 39 17.55 -28.79 -0.13
N THR A 40 17.68 -27.78 0.74
CA THR A 40 16.71 -26.67 0.79
C THR A 40 17.05 -25.55 -0.20
N ALA A 41 18.34 -25.23 -0.38
CA ALA A 41 18.76 -24.15 -1.27
C ALA A 41 18.47 -24.43 -2.77
N GLU A 42 18.50 -25.70 -3.19
CA GLU A 42 18.20 -26.13 -4.56
C GLU A 42 16.70 -26.08 -4.89
N ALA A 43 15.81 -26.21 -3.89
CA ALA A 43 14.37 -26.05 -4.09
C ALA A 43 14.01 -24.57 -4.35
N PHE A 44 14.64 -23.64 -3.63
CA PHE A 44 14.47 -22.19 -3.84
C PHE A 44 14.95 -21.70 -5.21
N SER A 45 15.83 -22.44 -5.90
CA SER A 45 16.38 -21.99 -7.19
C SER A 45 15.44 -22.25 -8.39
N LYS A 46 14.36 -23.02 -8.20
CA LYS A 46 13.41 -23.39 -9.28
C LYS A 46 12.18 -22.48 -9.34
N TYR A 47 11.88 -21.81 -8.24
CA TYR A 47 10.69 -21.00 -8.07
C TYR A 47 11.07 -19.52 -7.99
N GLU A 48 10.17 -18.67 -8.45
CA GLU A 48 10.24 -17.23 -8.22
C GLU A 48 9.01 -16.77 -7.45
N GLY A 49 9.24 -15.88 -6.49
CA GLY A 49 8.17 -15.14 -5.83
C GLY A 49 7.68 -14.03 -6.75
N VAL A 50 6.38 -13.80 -6.73
CA VAL A 50 5.72 -12.70 -7.40
C VAL A 50 4.85 -11.97 -6.38
N VAL A 51 5.16 -10.70 -6.17
CA VAL A 51 4.59 -9.90 -5.09
C VAL A 51 4.07 -8.58 -5.65
N GLY A 52 2.78 -8.33 -5.45
CA GLY A 52 2.14 -7.04 -5.65
C GLY A 52 1.77 -6.42 -4.30
N LEU A 53 1.82 -5.09 -4.19
CA LEU A 53 1.47 -4.38 -2.97
C LEU A 53 0.25 -3.48 -3.17
N GLU A 54 -0.60 -3.43 -2.17
CA GLU A 54 -1.70 -2.47 -2.03
C GLU A 54 -1.41 -1.59 -0.82
N VAL A 55 -1.09 -0.32 -1.08
CA VAL A 55 -0.71 0.63 -0.04
C VAL A 55 -1.81 1.64 0.17
N HIS A 56 -2.39 1.65 1.37
CA HIS A 56 -3.37 2.65 1.77
C HIS A 56 -2.68 3.74 2.59
N ALA A 57 -2.55 4.93 2.02
CA ALA A 57 -1.93 6.10 2.64
C ALA A 57 -3.00 7.13 3.04
N GLN A 58 -3.07 7.48 4.32
CA GLN A 58 -3.96 8.51 4.82
C GLN A 58 -3.53 9.90 4.35
N ILE A 59 -4.45 10.61 3.70
CA ILE A 59 -4.19 11.95 3.19
C ILE A 59 -4.07 12.93 4.35
N ASN A 60 -2.94 13.62 4.41
CA ASN A 60 -2.70 14.71 5.34
C ASN A 60 -3.54 15.93 4.95
N SER A 61 -4.73 16.04 5.52
CA SER A 61 -5.73 17.08 5.24
C SER A 61 -6.39 17.55 6.53
N LYS A 62 -6.93 18.77 6.53
CA LYS A 62 -7.60 19.34 7.71
C LYS A 62 -8.97 18.71 7.94
N SER A 63 -9.70 18.44 6.87
CA SER A 63 -11.06 17.87 6.89
C SER A 63 -11.12 16.57 6.11
N LYS A 64 -12.14 15.76 6.39
CA LYS A 64 -12.42 14.47 5.75
C LYS A 64 -12.66 14.59 4.23
N LEU A 65 -12.74 13.45 3.54
CA LEU A 65 -12.82 13.41 2.08
C LEU A 65 -14.13 13.98 1.52
N PHE A 66 -15.24 13.75 2.23
CA PHE A 66 -16.58 14.13 1.79
C PHE A 66 -17.38 14.94 2.81
N SER A 67 -16.74 15.37 3.91
CA SER A 67 -17.36 16.18 4.96
C SER A 67 -16.37 17.17 5.56
N ASN A 68 -16.89 18.19 6.24
CA ASN A 68 -16.09 19.22 6.88
C ASN A 68 -15.57 18.82 8.28
N SER A 69 -15.82 17.59 8.73
CA SER A 69 -15.30 17.10 10.01
C SER A 69 -13.77 17.07 10.01
N PRO A 70 -13.10 17.38 11.13
CA PRO A 70 -11.64 17.31 11.19
C PRO A 70 -11.11 15.89 10.99
N ALA A 71 -9.98 15.75 10.30
CA ALA A 71 -9.28 14.48 10.07
C ALA A 71 -8.12 14.28 11.07
N GLU A 72 -8.41 14.48 12.36
CA GLU A 72 -7.40 14.43 13.43
C GLU A 72 -7.35 13.04 14.10
N PHE A 73 -6.14 12.58 14.40
CA PHE A 73 -5.90 11.37 15.17
C PHE A 73 -6.01 11.64 16.68
N GLY A 74 -6.42 10.64 17.47
CA GLY A 74 -6.37 10.69 18.94
C GLY A 74 -7.46 11.52 19.62
N ALA A 75 -8.48 11.97 18.88
CA ALA A 75 -9.64 12.65 19.48
C ALA A 75 -10.48 11.69 20.36
N PRO A 76 -11.23 12.21 21.35
CA PRO A 76 -12.18 11.39 22.10
C PRO A 76 -13.20 10.71 21.16
N THR A 77 -13.63 9.50 21.51
CA THR A 77 -14.49 8.65 20.65
C THR A 77 -15.73 9.38 20.15
N ASN A 78 -16.02 9.28 18.85
CA ASN A 78 -17.19 9.87 18.20
C ASN A 78 -17.35 11.40 18.36
N THR A 79 -16.26 12.17 18.48
CA THR A 79 -16.29 13.64 18.57
C THR A 79 -15.96 14.37 17.27
N LYS A 80 -15.36 13.69 16.30
CA LYS A 80 -14.96 14.22 14.99
C LYS A 80 -15.82 13.60 13.89
N VAL A 81 -17.14 13.67 14.07
CA VAL A 81 -18.12 12.97 13.23
C VAL A 81 -19.23 13.95 12.85
N SER A 82 -19.52 14.05 11.56
CA SER A 82 -20.67 14.78 11.02
C SER A 82 -21.84 13.83 10.75
N PHE A 83 -23.02 14.37 10.48
CA PHE A 83 -24.18 13.59 10.04
C PHE A 83 -23.87 12.73 8.82
N PHE A 84 -23.08 13.24 7.86
CA PHE A 84 -22.68 12.48 6.69
C PHE A 84 -21.77 11.29 7.07
N ASP A 85 -20.78 11.51 7.95
CA ASP A 85 -19.85 10.46 8.38
C ASP A 85 -20.57 9.33 9.14
N ALA A 86 -21.63 9.68 9.88
CA ALA A 86 -22.50 8.74 10.58
C ALA A 86 -23.65 8.19 9.72
N ALA A 87 -23.66 8.48 8.41
CA ALA A 87 -24.67 8.05 7.44
C ALA A 87 -26.12 8.40 7.82
N PHE A 88 -26.36 9.58 8.40
CA PHE A 88 -27.71 10.05 8.67
C PHE A 88 -28.50 10.21 7.36
N PRO A 89 -29.80 9.82 7.34
CA PRO A 89 -30.63 9.94 6.16
C PRO A 89 -30.68 11.38 5.63
N GLY A 90 -30.61 11.53 4.31
CA GLY A 90 -30.70 12.83 3.63
C GLY A 90 -29.37 13.61 3.51
N THR A 91 -28.26 13.07 4.00
CA THR A 91 -26.94 13.68 3.83
C THR A 91 -26.32 13.38 2.46
N LEU A 92 -25.48 14.28 1.95
CA LEU A 92 -24.83 14.16 0.63
C LEU A 92 -23.32 14.43 0.75
N PRO A 93 -22.48 13.74 -0.06
CA PRO A 93 -21.03 13.91 -0.03
C PRO A 93 -20.60 15.23 -0.67
N VAL A 94 -19.66 15.94 -0.03
CA VAL A 94 -19.01 17.14 -0.59
C VAL A 94 -17.51 16.92 -0.69
N LEU A 95 -17.01 16.73 -1.92
CA LEU A 95 -15.61 16.38 -2.16
C LEU A 95 -14.64 17.45 -1.66
N ASN A 96 -13.64 17.01 -0.92
CA ASN A 96 -12.57 17.86 -0.41
C ASN A 96 -11.49 18.11 -1.48
N LYS A 97 -11.36 19.37 -1.89
CA LYS A 97 -10.37 19.82 -2.87
C LYS A 97 -8.93 19.49 -2.46
N SER A 98 -8.56 19.65 -1.19
CA SER A 98 -7.18 19.38 -0.74
C SER A 98 -6.83 17.91 -0.86
N CYS A 99 -7.80 17.01 -0.69
CA CYS A 99 -7.57 15.58 -0.88
C CYS A 99 -7.28 15.24 -2.34
N VAL A 100 -7.97 15.89 -3.28
CA VAL A 100 -7.72 15.72 -4.72
C VAL A 100 -6.34 16.25 -5.10
N GLU A 101 -5.96 17.43 -4.60
CA GLU A 101 -4.64 18.02 -4.85
C GLU A 101 -3.52 17.13 -4.31
N ALA A 102 -3.67 16.56 -3.11
CA ALA A 102 -2.72 15.62 -2.54
C ALA A 102 -2.58 14.33 -3.37
N GLY A 103 -3.70 13.79 -3.88
CA GLY A 103 -3.70 12.65 -4.79
C GLY A 103 -2.98 12.93 -6.11
N ILE A 104 -3.24 14.09 -6.72
CA ILE A 104 -2.58 14.51 -7.96
C ILE A 104 -1.08 14.72 -7.74
N LEU A 105 -0.69 15.38 -6.65
CA LEU A 105 0.71 15.60 -6.31
C LEU A 105 1.46 14.27 -6.12
N THR A 106 0.82 13.32 -5.43
CA THR A 106 1.36 11.97 -5.24
C THR A 106 1.50 11.22 -6.57
N ALA A 107 0.49 11.31 -7.44
CA ALA A 107 0.55 10.71 -8.78
C ALA A 107 1.71 11.25 -9.61
N LEU A 108 1.90 12.57 -9.64
CA LEU A 108 3.03 13.19 -10.35
C LEU A 108 4.37 12.79 -9.76
N ALA A 109 4.49 12.75 -8.42
CA ALA A 109 5.71 12.34 -7.73
C ALA A 109 6.07 10.87 -8.00
N CYS A 110 5.07 10.02 -8.25
CA CYS A 110 5.25 8.61 -8.60
C CYS A 110 5.23 8.35 -10.13
N ASN A 111 5.46 9.38 -10.94
CA ASN A 111 5.52 9.32 -12.40
C ASN A 111 4.25 8.72 -13.06
N CYS A 112 3.09 8.84 -12.43
CA CYS A 112 1.82 8.34 -12.96
C CYS A 112 1.26 9.30 -14.02
N THR A 113 0.46 8.75 -14.92
CA THR A 113 -0.41 9.54 -15.81
C THR A 113 -1.69 9.92 -15.06
N VAL A 114 -1.90 11.22 -14.82
CA VAL A 114 -3.13 11.72 -14.20
C VAL A 114 -4.29 11.66 -15.21
N ASN A 115 -5.38 11.02 -14.82
CA ASN A 115 -6.54 10.87 -15.69
C ASN A 115 -7.32 12.19 -15.80
N LYS A 116 -7.63 12.63 -17.03
CA LYS A 116 -8.45 13.83 -17.28
C LYS A 116 -9.87 13.70 -16.70
N MET A 117 -10.33 12.47 -16.52
CA MET A 117 -11.63 12.15 -15.98
C MET A 117 -11.47 11.03 -14.97
N SER A 118 -11.98 11.25 -13.77
CA SER A 118 -12.07 10.26 -12.69
C SER A 118 -13.47 10.29 -12.09
N THR A 119 -13.98 9.14 -11.63
CA THR A 119 -15.31 8.99 -11.05
C THR A 119 -15.23 8.30 -9.69
N PHE A 120 -16.11 8.69 -8.78
CA PHE A 120 -16.29 8.00 -7.51
C PHE A 120 -17.42 6.98 -7.62
N ASP A 121 -17.16 5.80 -7.09
CA ASP A 121 -18.00 4.61 -7.13
C ASP A 121 -18.30 4.14 -5.71
N ARG A 122 -19.38 3.37 -5.54
CA ARG A 122 -19.78 2.80 -4.23
C ARG A 122 -19.41 1.33 -4.17
N LYS A 123 -18.45 0.99 -3.32
CA LYS A 123 -18.06 -0.39 -2.98
C LYS A 123 -18.91 -0.85 -1.79
N HIS A 124 -19.91 -1.69 -2.05
CA HIS A 124 -20.90 -2.08 -1.06
C HIS A 124 -20.44 -3.28 -0.22
N TYR A 125 -20.47 -3.13 1.10
CA TYR A 125 -20.29 -4.22 2.06
C TYR A 125 -20.80 -3.76 3.44
N PHE A 126 -21.30 -4.70 4.23
CA PHE A 126 -21.84 -4.40 5.55
C PHE A 126 -20.80 -4.68 6.63
N TYR A 127 -20.41 -3.64 7.35
CA TYR A 127 -19.56 -3.77 8.53
C TYR A 127 -19.88 -2.65 9.54
N PRO A 128 -19.81 -2.89 10.87
CA PRO A 128 -20.27 -1.91 11.87
C PRO A 128 -19.55 -0.55 11.83
N ASP A 129 -18.29 -0.49 11.40
CA ASP A 129 -17.52 0.74 11.29
C ASP A 129 -17.66 1.45 9.92
N LEU A 130 -18.54 0.93 9.05
CA LEU A 130 -18.91 1.55 7.79
C LEU A 130 -20.44 1.79 7.75
N PRO A 131 -20.91 2.89 8.38
CA PRO A 131 -22.33 3.09 8.65
C PRO A 131 -23.20 3.21 7.39
N ALA A 132 -22.64 3.65 6.26
CA ALA A 132 -23.37 3.79 5.00
C ALA A 132 -23.66 2.45 4.29
N GLY A 133 -23.02 1.34 4.70
CA GLY A 133 -23.09 0.05 3.98
C GLY A 133 -22.37 0.06 2.62
N TYR A 134 -21.62 1.13 2.33
CA TYR A 134 -20.72 1.24 1.19
C TYR A 134 -19.58 2.22 1.49
N GLN A 135 -18.43 1.97 0.87
CA GLN A 135 -17.28 2.87 0.84
C GLN A 135 -17.29 3.63 -0.48
N ILE A 136 -17.11 4.95 -0.45
CA ILE A 136 -16.89 5.73 -1.68
C ILE A 136 -15.41 5.62 -2.07
N THR A 137 -15.14 5.05 -3.24
CA THR A 137 -13.79 4.78 -3.79
C THR A 137 -13.76 5.09 -5.30
N GLN A 138 -12.72 4.73 -6.05
CA GLN A 138 -12.63 4.95 -7.52
C GLN A 138 -12.20 3.67 -8.25
N GLN A 139 -13.13 2.74 -8.42
CA GLN A 139 -12.84 1.43 -9.00
C GLN A 139 -12.71 1.47 -10.52
N PHE A 140 -13.58 2.20 -11.22
CA PHE A 140 -13.66 2.14 -12.69
C PHE A 140 -12.80 3.20 -13.38
N LYS A 141 -12.69 4.39 -12.79
CA LYS A 141 -11.89 5.51 -13.33
C LYS A 141 -11.04 6.12 -12.21
N PRO A 142 -9.87 5.51 -11.90
CA PRO A 142 -9.00 5.99 -10.83
C PRO A 142 -8.45 7.38 -11.14
N LEU A 143 -7.91 8.05 -10.13
CA LEU A 143 -7.33 9.39 -10.27
C LEU A 143 -6.12 9.40 -11.22
N ALA A 144 -5.27 8.37 -11.13
CA ALA A 144 -4.09 8.23 -11.97
C ALA A 144 -3.76 6.76 -12.22
N SER A 145 -2.99 6.48 -13.28
CA SER A 145 -2.57 5.14 -13.67
C SER A 145 -1.17 5.14 -14.29
N ASN A 146 -0.58 3.96 -14.45
CA ASN A 146 0.68 3.73 -15.17
C ASN A 146 1.85 4.58 -14.62
N GLY A 147 2.16 4.41 -13.34
CA GLY A 147 3.31 5.05 -12.69
C GLY A 147 4.48 4.11 -12.50
N HIS A 148 5.57 4.64 -11.94
CA HIS A 148 6.70 3.82 -11.51
C HIS A 148 7.53 4.53 -10.43
N ILE A 149 8.12 3.72 -9.56
CA ILE A 149 9.06 4.15 -8.51
C ILE A 149 10.35 3.37 -8.67
N LYS A 150 11.48 4.08 -8.67
CA LYS A 150 12.83 3.50 -8.62
C LYS A 150 13.30 3.45 -7.18
N PHE A 151 13.90 2.33 -6.77
CA PHE A 151 14.41 2.12 -5.41
C PHE A 151 15.65 1.21 -5.41
N PHE A 152 16.33 1.11 -4.27
CA PHE A 152 17.64 0.45 -4.16
C PHE A 152 17.61 -0.87 -3.37
N VAL A 153 17.59 -2.00 -4.08
CA VAL A 153 17.95 -3.37 -3.68
C VAL A 153 18.49 -4.16 -4.90
N PRO A 154 19.78 -3.99 -5.26
CA PRO A 154 20.16 -3.41 -6.58
C PRO A 154 19.17 -2.41 -7.21
N GLU A 155 19.53 -1.68 -8.28
CA GLU A 155 18.56 -0.74 -8.88
C GLU A 155 17.33 -1.49 -9.42
N CYS A 156 16.18 -1.27 -8.77
CA CYS A 156 14.90 -1.90 -9.10
C CYS A 156 13.88 -0.83 -9.47
N THR A 157 12.87 -1.21 -10.26
CA THR A 157 11.72 -0.38 -10.60
C THR A 157 10.46 -1.18 -10.33
N ALA A 158 9.51 -0.60 -9.61
CA ALA A 158 8.16 -1.15 -9.44
C ALA A 158 7.17 -0.27 -10.19
N PHE A 159 6.23 -0.89 -10.90
CA PHE A 159 5.18 -0.18 -11.62
C PHE A 159 3.95 -0.01 -10.75
N ILE A 160 3.29 1.13 -10.92
CA ILE A 160 2.02 1.45 -10.27
C ILE A 160 0.93 1.26 -11.32
N LYS A 161 0.00 0.36 -11.02
CA LYS A 161 -1.20 0.15 -11.82
C LYS A 161 -2.11 1.36 -11.76
N GLN A 162 -2.44 1.78 -10.54
CA GLN A 162 -3.35 2.91 -10.30
C GLN A 162 -3.17 3.54 -8.92
N ILE A 163 -3.59 4.81 -8.84
CA ILE A 163 -3.81 5.54 -7.60
C ILE A 163 -5.27 5.99 -7.58
N GLN A 164 -5.97 5.64 -6.51
CA GLN A 164 -7.36 6.00 -6.29
C GLN A 164 -7.57 6.69 -4.94
N LEU A 165 -8.58 7.55 -4.89
CA LEU A 165 -9.04 8.20 -3.67
C LEU A 165 -10.21 7.44 -3.07
N GLU A 166 -10.18 7.24 -1.76
CA GLU A 166 -11.28 6.58 -1.07
C GLU A 166 -11.47 7.04 0.38
N GLN A 167 -12.62 6.68 0.95
CA GLN A 167 -12.92 6.91 2.35
C GLN A 167 -12.34 5.81 3.23
N ASP A 168 -11.73 6.16 4.36
CA ASP A 168 -11.44 5.19 5.40
C ASP A 168 -12.71 4.77 6.16
N SER A 169 -12.65 3.58 6.75
CA SER A 169 -13.63 3.07 7.70
C SER A 169 -13.38 3.62 9.11
N GLY A 170 -14.38 3.51 9.98
CA GLY A 170 -14.22 3.76 11.41
C GLY A 170 -13.29 2.73 12.07
N ARG A 171 -13.30 2.70 13.40
CA ARG A 171 -12.54 1.73 14.19
C ARG A 171 -13.49 0.89 15.05
N SER A 172 -13.37 -0.42 14.93
CA SER A 172 -14.06 -1.38 15.78
C SER A 172 -13.13 -1.86 16.91
N PHE A 173 -13.60 -1.79 18.16
CA PHE A 173 -12.91 -2.32 19.32
C PHE A 173 -13.65 -3.55 19.84
N HIS A 174 -12.93 -4.68 19.91
CA HIS A 174 -13.48 -5.92 20.43
C HIS A 174 -12.93 -6.16 21.83
N VAL A 175 -13.82 -6.09 22.83
CA VAL A 175 -13.49 -6.45 24.21
C VAL A 175 -13.95 -7.89 24.43
N LYS A 176 -13.03 -8.77 24.83
CA LYS A 176 -13.31 -10.20 25.01
C LYS A 176 -14.45 -10.39 26.02
N GLY A 177 -15.53 -11.05 25.60
CA GLY A 177 -16.72 -11.28 26.42
C GLY A 177 -17.72 -10.10 26.48
N ALA A 178 -17.51 -9.05 25.69
CA ALA A 178 -18.40 -7.89 25.63
C ALA A 178 -18.83 -7.58 24.18
N LYS A 179 -19.73 -6.60 24.03
CA LYS A 179 -20.15 -6.07 22.73
C LYS A 179 -19.00 -5.33 22.05
N SER A 180 -18.97 -5.37 20.73
CA SER A 180 -18.05 -4.53 19.93
C SER A 180 -18.43 -3.05 20.08
N LEU A 181 -17.43 -2.20 20.29
CA LEU A 181 -17.59 -0.74 20.37
C LEU A 181 -17.11 -0.12 19.06
N VAL A 182 -17.83 0.87 18.54
CA VAL A 182 -17.51 1.53 17.26
C VAL A 182 -17.18 3.00 17.50
N ASP A 183 -16.03 3.42 16.96
CA ASP A 183 -15.63 4.82 16.88
C ASP A 183 -15.56 5.28 15.41
N LEU A 184 -16.40 6.24 15.05
CA LEU A 184 -16.55 6.80 13.71
C LEU A 184 -15.68 8.03 13.46
N ASN A 185 -14.80 8.42 14.40
CA ASN A 185 -13.86 9.52 14.20
C ASN A 185 -13.06 9.37 12.89
N ARG A 186 -12.60 8.15 12.60
CA ARG A 186 -11.83 7.82 11.39
C ARG A 186 -12.68 7.66 10.12
N ALA A 187 -13.97 7.35 10.27
CA ALA A 187 -14.86 7.10 9.13
C ALA A 187 -14.94 8.35 8.23
N GLY A 188 -14.64 8.17 6.94
CA GLY A 188 -14.66 9.25 5.94
C GLY A 188 -13.35 10.03 5.78
N ILE A 189 -12.31 9.75 6.56
CA ILE A 189 -10.97 10.31 6.30
C ILE A 189 -10.51 9.91 4.89
N GLY A 190 -9.86 10.83 4.18
CA GLY A 190 -9.37 10.55 2.83
C GLY A 190 -8.15 9.64 2.82
N LEU A 191 -8.18 8.61 1.97
CA LEU A 191 -7.07 7.72 1.68
C LEU A 191 -6.68 7.82 0.21
N MET A 192 -5.39 7.62 -0.06
CA MET A 192 -4.87 7.23 -1.36
C MET A 192 -4.58 5.73 -1.30
N GLU A 193 -5.26 4.95 -2.12
CA GLU A 193 -4.89 3.56 -2.36
C GLU A 193 -3.98 3.52 -3.59
N ILE A 194 -2.76 3.05 -3.39
CA ILE A 194 -1.70 2.94 -4.39
C ILE A 194 -1.52 1.45 -4.67
N VAL A 195 -1.94 1.02 -5.86
CA VAL A 195 -1.91 -0.38 -6.27
C VAL A 195 -0.71 -0.59 -7.18
N PHE A 196 0.22 -1.43 -6.76
CA PHE A 196 1.39 -1.80 -7.54
C PHE A 196 1.12 -3.02 -8.42
N GLU A 197 1.78 -3.07 -9.56
CA GLU A 197 1.86 -4.28 -10.38
C GLU A 197 2.69 -5.35 -9.63
N PRO A 198 2.48 -6.64 -9.95
CA PRO A 198 3.15 -7.74 -9.25
C PRO A 198 4.59 -7.95 -9.75
N ASP A 199 5.44 -6.94 -9.57
CA ASP A 199 6.82 -6.93 -10.12
C ASP A 199 7.90 -7.34 -9.09
N LEU A 200 7.54 -7.40 -7.81
CA LEU A 200 8.49 -7.63 -6.73
C LEU A 200 8.71 -9.12 -6.50
N LYS A 201 9.93 -9.51 -6.12
CA LYS A 201 10.29 -10.94 -6.01
C LYS A 201 10.34 -11.48 -4.59
N ASN A 202 10.55 -10.61 -3.61
CA ASN A 202 10.82 -10.99 -2.24
C ASN A 202 10.47 -9.87 -1.25
N GLY A 203 10.51 -10.19 0.03
CA GLY A 203 10.21 -9.25 1.10
C GLY A 203 11.17 -8.06 1.18
N SER A 204 12.44 -8.24 0.80
CA SER A 204 13.44 -7.17 0.81
C SER A 204 13.13 -6.07 -0.22
N GLU A 205 12.80 -6.47 -1.45
CA GLU A 205 12.37 -5.53 -2.50
C GLU A 205 11.08 -4.80 -2.09
N ALA A 206 10.10 -5.53 -1.55
CA ALA A 206 8.85 -4.95 -1.07
C ALA A 206 9.07 -3.91 0.03
N ALA A 207 9.89 -4.21 1.03
CA ALA A 207 10.18 -3.28 2.11
C ALA A 207 10.95 -2.04 1.62
N ALA A 208 11.85 -2.20 0.66
CA ALA A 208 12.59 -1.08 0.07
C ALA A 208 11.68 -0.18 -0.78
N LEU A 209 10.77 -0.75 -1.57
CA LEU A 209 9.75 0.01 -2.29
C LEU A 209 8.88 0.83 -1.33
N VAL A 210 8.35 0.21 -0.26
CA VAL A 210 7.52 0.92 0.73
C VAL A 210 8.33 2.01 1.43
N LYS A 211 9.61 1.76 1.73
CA LYS A 211 10.50 2.78 2.30
C LYS A 211 10.68 3.98 1.36
N GLU A 212 10.88 3.74 0.07
CA GLU A 212 11.00 4.81 -0.92
C GLU A 212 9.68 5.60 -1.06
N LEU A 213 8.55 4.89 -1.11
CA LEU A 213 7.22 5.51 -1.13
C LEU A 213 6.99 6.39 0.11
N ILE A 214 7.39 5.93 1.30
CA ILE A 214 7.33 6.73 2.54
C ILE A 214 8.15 8.02 2.39
N CYS A 215 9.36 7.93 1.83
CA CYS A 215 10.21 9.10 1.59
C CYS A 215 9.53 10.10 0.66
N ILE A 216 8.97 9.63 -0.46
CA ILE A 216 8.25 10.46 -1.43
C ILE A 216 7.08 11.16 -0.76
N LEU A 217 6.16 10.41 -0.14
CA LEU A 217 4.93 10.92 0.46
C LEU A 217 5.19 11.93 1.59
N LYS A 218 6.18 11.67 2.44
CA LYS A 218 6.61 12.61 3.48
C LYS A 218 7.22 13.88 2.88
N ARG A 219 8.03 13.75 1.82
CA ARG A 219 8.69 14.88 1.17
C ARG A 219 7.71 15.84 0.52
N ILE A 220 6.65 15.32 -0.11
CA ILE A 220 5.58 16.14 -0.72
C ILE A 220 4.49 16.54 0.29
N GLY A 221 4.53 16.00 1.52
CA GLY A 221 3.63 16.36 2.62
C GLY A 221 2.22 15.78 2.51
N THR A 222 1.99 14.79 1.65
CA THR A 222 0.65 14.23 1.38
C THR A 222 0.21 13.16 2.37
N CYS A 223 1.15 12.54 3.11
CA CYS A 223 0.88 11.57 4.18
C CYS A 223 1.97 11.61 5.25
N THR A 224 1.61 11.45 6.53
CA THR A 224 2.58 11.36 7.64
C THR A 224 3.35 10.03 7.66
N CYS A 225 2.79 9.00 7.03
CA CYS A 225 3.36 7.67 6.85
C CYS A 225 3.84 7.00 8.16
N GLN A 226 3.01 7.10 9.20
CA GLN A 226 3.20 6.43 10.48
C GLN A 226 2.40 5.13 10.48
N MET A 227 3.09 4.01 10.24
CA MET A 227 2.44 2.69 10.20
C MET A 227 1.83 2.29 11.55
N GLU A 228 2.46 2.70 12.66
CA GLU A 228 1.97 2.42 14.02
C GLU A 228 0.65 3.14 14.33
N GLU A 229 0.47 4.34 13.79
CA GLU A 229 -0.79 5.11 13.87
C GLU A 229 -1.83 4.65 12.84
N GLY A 230 -1.44 3.77 11.91
CA GLY A 230 -2.28 3.29 10.82
C GLY A 230 -2.46 4.28 9.67
N THR A 231 -1.65 5.35 9.61
CA THR A 231 -1.72 6.33 8.49
C THR A 231 -1.08 5.80 7.21
N LEU A 232 -0.33 4.70 7.30
CA LEU A 232 0.10 3.90 6.16
C LEU A 232 -0.15 2.42 6.47
N ARG A 233 -0.92 1.76 5.62
CA ARG A 233 -1.20 0.32 5.69
C ARG A 233 -0.74 -0.34 4.41
N VAL A 234 -0.20 -1.55 4.54
CA VAL A 234 0.28 -2.33 3.39
C VAL A 234 -0.34 -3.72 3.47
N ASP A 235 -1.01 -4.10 2.39
CA ASP A 235 -1.45 -5.45 2.13
C ASP A 235 -0.60 -6.02 0.97
N ALA A 236 -0.23 -7.28 1.06
CA ALA A 236 0.64 -7.94 0.09
C ALA A 236 -0.10 -9.07 -0.64
N ASN A 237 -0.08 -9.03 -1.97
CA ASN A 237 -0.57 -10.10 -2.84
C ASN A 237 0.62 -10.94 -3.28
N ILE A 238 0.66 -12.21 -2.88
CA ILE A 238 1.83 -13.08 -3.04
C ILE A 238 1.44 -14.35 -3.79
N SER A 239 2.19 -14.68 -4.82
CA SER A 239 2.11 -15.96 -5.52
C SER A 239 3.51 -16.49 -5.81
N VAL A 240 3.61 -17.80 -6.01
CA VAL A 240 4.84 -18.46 -6.45
C VAL A 240 4.57 -19.24 -7.74
N ASN A 241 5.49 -19.15 -8.69
CA ASN A 241 5.50 -19.98 -9.90
C ASN A 241 6.91 -20.51 -10.16
N LYS A 242 7.01 -21.56 -10.99
CA LYS A 242 8.32 -21.96 -11.50
C LYS A 242 8.80 -20.90 -12.48
N ILE A 243 10.12 -20.71 -12.56
CA ILE A 243 10.71 -19.71 -13.43
C ILE A 243 10.25 -19.95 -14.88
N GLY A 244 9.59 -18.96 -15.48
CA GLY A 244 9.07 -19.02 -16.84
C GLY A 244 7.64 -19.58 -16.99
N ASP A 245 7.03 -20.09 -15.92
CA ASP A 245 5.63 -20.49 -15.90
C ASP A 245 4.70 -19.26 -15.69
N PRO A 246 3.39 -19.36 -16.02
CA PRO A 246 2.42 -18.33 -15.69
C PRO A 246 2.30 -18.07 -14.18
N LEU A 247 1.75 -16.89 -13.82
CA LEU A 247 1.53 -16.50 -12.43
C LEU A 247 0.77 -17.57 -11.64
N GLY A 248 1.25 -17.84 -10.43
CA GLY A 248 0.66 -18.79 -9.51
C GLY A 248 -0.66 -18.30 -8.89
N VAL A 249 -1.24 -19.14 -8.03
CA VAL A 249 -2.43 -18.78 -7.27
C VAL A 249 -2.07 -17.76 -6.19
N ARG A 250 -2.82 -16.65 -6.15
CA ARG A 250 -2.59 -15.52 -5.24
C ARG A 250 -3.09 -15.82 -3.82
N THR A 251 -2.24 -15.53 -2.85
CA THR A 251 -2.60 -15.38 -1.43
C THR A 251 -2.47 -13.90 -1.04
N GLU A 252 -3.49 -13.35 -0.40
CA GLU A 252 -3.49 -11.95 0.08
C GLU A 252 -3.16 -11.93 1.58
N VAL A 253 -2.06 -11.28 1.96
CA VAL A 253 -1.64 -11.14 3.36
C VAL A 253 -1.95 -9.72 3.84
N LYS A 254 -2.85 -9.61 4.82
CA LYS A 254 -3.34 -8.34 5.37
C LYS A 254 -2.71 -7.97 6.70
N ASN A 255 -2.87 -6.70 7.06
CA ASN A 255 -2.54 -6.11 8.38
C ASN A 255 -1.04 -6.08 8.67
N ILE A 256 -0.21 -5.76 7.68
CA ILE A 256 1.23 -5.67 7.85
C ILE A 256 1.61 -4.26 8.33
N ASN A 257 1.81 -4.12 9.64
CA ASN A 257 1.96 -2.82 10.31
C ASN A 257 3.43 -2.33 10.48
N SER A 258 4.41 -2.99 9.87
CA SER A 258 5.83 -2.58 9.95
C SER A 258 6.62 -3.05 8.75
N LEU A 259 7.61 -2.27 8.31
CA LEU A 259 8.57 -2.67 7.28
C LEU A 259 9.26 -4.00 7.59
N ARG A 260 9.59 -4.26 8.87
CA ARG A 260 10.19 -5.52 9.29
C ARG A 260 9.24 -6.70 9.10
N TYR A 261 7.94 -6.47 9.32
CA TYR A 261 6.91 -7.49 9.15
C TYR A 261 6.58 -7.70 7.67
N ILE A 262 6.72 -6.69 6.81
CA ILE A 262 6.62 -6.86 5.35
C ILE A 262 7.61 -7.91 4.87
N VAL A 263 8.90 -7.75 5.22
CA VAL A 263 9.93 -8.72 4.82
C VAL A 263 9.55 -10.13 5.27
N ARG A 264 9.27 -10.29 6.57
CA ARG A 264 9.02 -11.60 7.17
C ARG A 264 7.74 -12.26 6.66
N ALA A 265 6.66 -11.51 6.53
CA ALA A 265 5.37 -12.03 6.08
C ALA A 265 5.46 -12.52 4.64
N ILE A 266 6.12 -11.75 3.78
CA ILE A 266 6.29 -12.11 2.37
C ILE A 266 7.19 -13.32 2.21
N ASP A 267 8.37 -13.29 2.83
CA ASP A 267 9.34 -14.39 2.70
C ASP A 267 8.76 -15.70 3.27
N TYR A 268 8.07 -15.63 4.41
CA TYR A 268 7.39 -16.80 5.00
C TYR A 268 6.29 -17.36 4.09
N GLU A 269 5.46 -16.50 3.49
CA GLU A 269 4.39 -16.95 2.61
C GLU A 269 4.93 -17.57 1.31
N ILE A 270 6.02 -17.02 0.75
CA ILE A 270 6.74 -17.62 -0.38
C ILE A 270 7.26 -19.01 -0.01
N GLU A 271 7.96 -19.14 1.12
CA GLU A 271 8.47 -20.43 1.62
C GLU A 271 7.35 -21.46 1.80
N ARG A 272 6.23 -21.03 2.39
CA ARG A 272 5.04 -21.87 2.60
C ARG A 272 4.46 -22.37 1.28
N GLN A 273 4.28 -21.49 0.29
CA GLN A 273 3.72 -21.87 -1.00
C GLN A 273 4.63 -22.86 -1.73
N ILE A 274 5.95 -22.63 -1.71
CA ILE A 274 6.94 -23.57 -2.28
C ILE A 274 6.81 -24.94 -1.62
N GLN A 275 6.75 -25.01 -0.29
CA GLN A 275 6.61 -26.27 0.43
C GLN A 275 5.31 -27.01 0.08
N ILE A 276 4.19 -26.30 -0.11
CA ILE A 276 2.94 -26.92 -0.53
C ILE A 276 3.09 -27.56 -1.92
N ILE A 277 3.69 -26.84 -2.87
CA ILE A 277 3.85 -27.30 -4.26
C ILE A 277 4.81 -28.49 -4.32
N GLU A 278 5.96 -28.43 -3.62
CA GLU A 278 6.95 -29.52 -3.59
C GLU A 278 6.42 -30.79 -2.92
N ASN A 279 5.49 -30.66 -1.96
CA ASN A 279 4.81 -31.79 -1.34
C ASN A 279 3.66 -32.36 -2.21
N GLY A 280 3.51 -31.90 -3.45
CA GLY A 280 2.45 -32.34 -4.38
C GLY A 280 1.07 -31.74 -4.09
N GLY A 281 1.00 -30.73 -3.24
CA GLY A 281 -0.23 -30.00 -2.94
C GLY A 281 -0.52 -28.88 -3.94
N CYS A 282 -1.66 -28.20 -3.75
CA CYS A 282 -2.04 -27.02 -4.53
C CYS A 282 -2.28 -25.83 -3.61
N VAL A 283 -1.75 -24.67 -3.98
CA VAL A 283 -2.04 -23.40 -3.30
C VAL A 283 -3.48 -22.99 -3.64
N VAL A 284 -4.24 -22.60 -2.61
CA VAL A 284 -5.62 -22.10 -2.75
C VAL A 284 -5.64 -20.59 -2.61
N ASN A 285 -6.59 -19.92 -3.26
CA ASN A 285 -6.77 -18.48 -3.11
C ASN A 285 -7.40 -18.18 -1.76
N GLU A 286 -6.67 -17.51 -0.89
CA GLU A 286 -7.10 -17.19 0.46
C GLU A 286 -6.55 -15.83 0.93
N THR A 287 -7.24 -15.23 1.90
CA THR A 287 -6.76 -14.07 2.63
C THR A 287 -6.24 -14.51 3.99
N ARG A 288 -5.00 -14.18 4.31
CA ARG A 288 -4.32 -14.52 5.57
C ARG A 288 -3.95 -13.25 6.33
N ALA A 289 -3.75 -13.37 7.63
CA ALA A 289 -3.21 -12.31 8.47
C ALA A 289 -1.84 -12.73 9.02
N TYR A 290 -0.91 -11.79 9.10
CA TYR A 290 0.39 -12.03 9.70
C TYR A 290 0.31 -11.92 11.24
N ASP A 291 0.63 -13.01 11.94
CA ASP A 291 0.75 -13.02 13.40
C ASP A 291 2.19 -12.64 13.80
N TYR A 292 2.32 -11.52 14.52
CA TYR A 292 3.59 -11.01 15.01
C TYR A 292 4.05 -11.68 16.32
N ALA A 293 3.18 -12.43 17.01
CA ALA A 293 3.48 -13.10 18.26
C ALA A 293 4.12 -14.48 18.05
N SER A 294 3.77 -15.18 16.97
CA SER A 294 4.44 -16.40 16.53
C SER A 294 5.76 -16.05 15.85
N LYS A 295 6.90 -16.41 16.47
CA LYS A 295 8.24 -16.22 15.91
C LYS A 295 8.56 -17.23 14.82
#